data_AF-A0AAV3MAF5-F1
#
_entry.id   AF-A0AAV3MAF5-F1
#
_cell.length_a   1.000
_cell.length_b   1.000
_cell.length_c   1.000
_cell.angle_alpha   90.00
_cell.angle_beta   90.00
_cell.angle_gamma   90.00
#
_symmetry.space_group_name_H-M   'P 1'
#
loop_
_entity.id
_entity.type
_entity.pdbx_description
1 polymer ?
#
loop_
_entity_poly.entity_id
_entity_poly.type
_entity_poly.pdbx_seq_one_letter_code
_entity_poly.pdbx_strand_id
1 'polypeptide(L)'
;MKKTTLALLFSSLLAVSQYASANCRQATTVTASPITFDISKDLSNSSTVVAKDSRTIFSGTFTCTNNGLLPNVVGIASPFQGRKATVGFNGGKQLVEVTVTKLEKNNVSNLSAGSHNANEPNVNFTIQFTLVTVKPSSNYVEIAGSSITINPVVFASDASTLGLVQWLIDVVTRLLAFLLGLNWTTQPDDIYLQPVQVTYNPITTTCNFANQGLVVTLPPVSISTVKSATRAGYTPFNLNFTCQDFLAGGNASRDINIFLSSSSLLTTDKTTMNNTASQGAAGVGFRLVTASNPTTPITLSDSVAAQNTATSIFSVAKGSPISPSFTLNMGAYYYPYTPAIVTQGPVSSTATVVMSYN
;
A
#
# COMPACT_ATOMS: atom_id res chain seq x y z
N MET A 1 72.41 -19.93 30.06
CA MET A 1 71.72 -20.17 28.77
C MET A 1 70.19 -20.30 28.92
N LYS A 2 69.49 -19.38 29.60
CA LYS A 2 68.00 -19.37 29.67
C LYS A 2 67.35 -18.02 29.39
N LYS A 3 68.09 -16.90 29.47
CA LYS A 3 67.57 -15.54 29.23
C LYS A 3 67.59 -15.13 27.76
N THR A 4 68.53 -15.64 26.97
CA THR A 4 68.66 -15.32 25.54
C THR A 4 67.60 -16.01 24.66
N THR A 5 67.17 -17.23 25.02
CA THR A 5 66.14 -17.97 24.30
C THR A 5 64.75 -17.35 24.45
N LEU A 6 64.44 -16.78 25.63
CA LEU A 6 63.16 -16.12 25.89
C LEU A 6 63.05 -14.76 25.19
N ALA A 7 64.16 -14.03 25.09
CA ALA A 7 64.23 -12.77 24.33
C ALA A 7 64.10 -13.02 22.81
N LEU A 8 64.69 -14.10 22.28
CA LEU A 8 64.52 -14.49 20.87
C LEU A 8 63.09 -14.95 20.54
N LEU A 9 62.39 -15.60 21.49
CA LEU A 9 60.97 -15.94 21.34
C LEU A 9 60.05 -14.71 21.41
N PHE A 10 60.34 -13.72 22.27
CA PHE A 10 59.57 -12.47 22.31
C PHE A 10 59.82 -11.59 21.07
N SER A 11 61.05 -11.54 20.57
CA SER A 11 61.40 -10.83 19.35
C SER A 11 60.82 -11.50 18.09
N SER A 12 60.70 -12.83 18.05
CA SER A 12 60.02 -13.52 16.96
C SER A 12 58.49 -13.35 17.00
N LEU A 13 57.88 -13.25 18.19
CA LEU A 13 56.45 -12.90 18.33
C LEU A 13 56.14 -11.44 17.98
N LEU A 14 57.06 -10.51 18.22
CA LEU A 14 56.91 -9.09 17.82
C LEU A 14 57.27 -8.83 16.36
N ALA A 15 58.02 -9.72 15.70
CA ALA A 15 58.29 -9.65 14.26
C ALA A 15 57.15 -10.21 13.39
N VAL A 16 56.27 -11.06 13.94
CA VAL A 16 55.05 -11.54 13.26
C VAL A 16 53.84 -10.61 13.43
N SER A 17 53.95 -9.51 14.18
CA SER A 17 52.84 -8.56 14.33
C SER A 17 52.67 -7.60 13.14
N GLN A 18 53.45 -7.77 12.07
CA GLN A 18 53.25 -7.08 10.79
C GLN A 18 52.89 -8.03 9.64
N TYR A 19 52.18 -9.13 9.93
CA TYR A 19 51.28 -9.67 8.91
C TYR A 19 50.20 -8.63 8.65
N ALA A 20 50.51 -7.68 7.76
CA ALA A 20 49.53 -6.78 7.17
C ALA A 20 48.46 -7.68 6.55
N SER A 21 47.29 -7.76 7.18
CA SER A 21 46.18 -8.50 6.64
C SER A 21 45.84 -7.94 5.27
N ALA A 22 45.66 -8.83 4.29
CA ALA A 22 45.04 -8.47 3.03
C ALA A 22 43.76 -7.71 3.34
N ASN A 23 43.59 -6.55 2.71
CA ASN A 23 42.37 -5.76 2.79
C ASN A 23 42.14 -5.04 1.47
N CYS A 24 40.87 -4.89 1.12
CA CYS A 24 40.40 -4.04 0.05
C CYS A 24 39.54 -2.93 0.64
N ARG A 25 39.99 -1.68 0.59
CA ARG A 25 39.31 -0.58 1.29
C ARG A 25 39.22 0.69 0.46
N GLN A 26 38.33 1.57 0.91
CA GLN A 26 38.32 2.99 0.57
C GLN A 26 38.63 3.82 1.82
N ALA A 27 39.09 5.05 1.62
CA ALA A 27 39.32 5.99 2.72
C ALA A 27 38.04 6.29 3.52
N THR A 28 36.91 6.31 2.82
CA THR A 28 35.56 6.46 3.39
C THR A 28 34.60 5.63 2.57
N THR A 29 33.59 5.05 3.21
CA THR A 29 32.50 4.35 2.51
C THR A 29 31.82 5.27 1.50
N VAL A 30 31.73 4.84 0.24
CA VAL A 30 31.06 5.59 -0.83
C VAL A 30 29.61 5.13 -0.97
N THR A 31 28.68 6.07 -0.80
CA THR A 31 27.26 5.83 -1.08
C THR A 31 26.95 6.24 -2.52
N ALA A 32 26.51 5.29 -3.34
CA ALA A 32 26.09 5.55 -4.70
C ALA A 32 24.79 6.36 -4.76
N SER A 33 24.50 6.95 -5.92
CA SER A 33 23.20 7.58 -6.16
C SER A 33 22.06 6.56 -5.98
N PRO A 34 20.93 6.93 -5.35
CA PRO A 34 19.80 6.03 -5.20
C PRO A 34 19.24 5.56 -6.54
N ILE A 35 18.90 4.27 -6.62
CA ILE A 35 18.08 3.73 -7.71
C ILE A 35 16.62 3.96 -7.34
N THR A 36 15.83 4.56 -8.23
CA THR A 36 14.43 4.93 -7.93
C THR A 36 13.45 3.92 -8.51
N PHE A 37 12.50 3.46 -7.69
CA PHE A 37 11.33 2.69 -8.11
C PHE A 37 10.04 3.39 -7.66
N ASP A 38 9.17 3.71 -8.62
CA ASP A 38 7.78 4.06 -8.35
C ASP A 38 6.90 2.82 -8.58
N ILE A 39 6.36 2.29 -7.49
CA ILE A 39 5.53 1.07 -7.48
C ILE A 39 4.03 1.38 -7.35
N SER A 40 3.64 2.66 -7.44
CA SER A 40 2.27 3.14 -7.24
C SER A 40 1.25 2.52 -8.19
N LYS A 41 1.69 2.17 -9.41
CA LYS A 41 0.86 1.52 -10.43
C LYS A 41 1.01 0.00 -10.48
N ASP A 42 2.07 -0.52 -9.88
CA ASP A 42 2.40 -1.94 -9.90
C ASP A 42 1.66 -2.71 -8.80
N LEU A 43 1.58 -2.10 -7.62
CA LEU A 43 0.96 -2.69 -6.45
C LEU A 43 -0.47 -2.19 -6.24
N SER A 44 -1.38 -3.15 -6.17
CA SER A 44 -2.79 -2.97 -5.82
C SER A 44 -3.28 -4.23 -5.09
N ASN A 45 -4.49 -4.24 -4.50
CA ASN A 45 -4.97 -5.49 -3.87
C ASN A 45 -5.25 -6.64 -4.87
N SER A 46 -4.96 -6.48 -6.18
CA SER A 46 -5.18 -7.46 -7.26
C SER A 46 -3.85 -7.86 -7.90
N SER A 47 -2.82 -7.04 -7.71
CA SER A 47 -1.43 -7.34 -8.01
C SER A 47 -0.64 -6.99 -6.75
N THR A 48 -0.55 -7.96 -5.84
CA THR A 48 0.04 -7.76 -4.52
C THR A 48 1.56 -7.95 -4.52
N VAL A 49 2.15 -8.37 -5.63
CA VAL A 49 3.60 -8.63 -5.75
C VAL A 49 4.12 -8.01 -7.04
N VAL A 50 5.22 -7.26 -6.94
CA VAL A 50 6.00 -6.80 -8.10
C VAL A 50 7.49 -7.01 -7.86
N ALA A 51 8.20 -7.46 -8.88
CA ALA A 51 9.66 -7.55 -8.88
C ALA A 51 10.25 -6.51 -9.84
N LYS A 52 11.39 -5.91 -9.44
CA LYS A 52 12.16 -4.97 -10.25
C LYS A 52 13.60 -5.44 -10.32
N ASP A 53 14.11 -5.57 -11.54
CA ASP A 53 15.51 -5.88 -11.80
C ASP A 53 16.31 -4.58 -11.93
N SER A 54 17.51 -4.56 -11.36
CA SER A 54 18.43 -3.43 -11.49
C SER A 54 19.87 -3.87 -11.27
N ARG A 55 20.80 -2.92 -11.36
CA ARG A 55 22.23 -3.11 -11.18
C ARG A 55 22.76 -2.03 -10.25
N THR A 56 23.65 -2.40 -9.33
CA THR A 56 24.37 -1.41 -8.54
C THR A 56 25.20 -0.50 -9.45
N ILE A 57 25.37 0.75 -9.02
CA ILE A 57 26.07 1.81 -9.76
C ILE A 57 27.17 2.43 -8.89
N PHE A 58 27.97 1.56 -8.25
CA PHE A 58 29.16 1.99 -7.53
C PHE A 58 30.11 2.73 -8.47
N SER A 59 30.75 3.78 -7.97
CA SER A 59 31.64 4.64 -8.74
C SER A 59 32.95 4.90 -8.01
N GLY A 60 33.98 5.29 -8.75
CA GLY A 60 35.32 5.52 -8.21
C GLY A 60 36.19 4.27 -8.18
N THR A 61 37.14 4.23 -7.24
CA THR A 61 38.11 3.16 -7.10
C THR A 61 38.27 2.73 -5.65
N PHE A 62 38.67 1.49 -5.42
CA PHE A 62 39.07 0.97 -4.11
C PHE A 62 40.46 0.38 -4.21
N THR A 63 41.20 0.32 -3.11
CA THR A 63 42.59 -0.15 -3.12
C THR A 63 42.72 -1.43 -2.30
N CYS A 64 43.38 -2.42 -2.87
CA CYS A 64 43.73 -3.65 -2.18
C CYS A 64 45.23 -3.67 -1.84
N THR A 65 45.57 -4.13 -0.63
CA THR A 65 46.97 -4.28 -0.20
C THR A 65 47.58 -5.57 -0.72
N ASN A 66 48.89 -5.77 -0.49
CA ASN A 66 49.53 -7.06 -0.76
C ASN A 66 48.79 -8.20 -0.06
N ASN A 67 48.72 -9.35 -0.73
CA ASN A 67 48.07 -10.54 -0.22
C ASN A 67 48.71 -10.94 1.12
N GLY A 68 47.87 -11.08 2.16
CA GLY A 68 48.21 -11.74 3.40
C GLY A 68 48.13 -13.27 3.24
N LEU A 69 47.86 -13.99 4.33
CA LEU A 69 47.64 -15.44 4.27
C LEU A 69 46.42 -15.86 3.41
N LEU A 70 45.46 -14.95 3.24
CA LEU A 70 44.25 -15.12 2.44
C LEU A 70 44.29 -14.14 1.24
N PRO A 71 43.68 -14.51 0.10
CA PRO A 71 43.57 -13.61 -1.04
C PRO A 71 42.68 -12.42 -0.70
N ASN A 72 42.90 -11.30 -1.38
CA ASN A 72 41.98 -10.17 -1.33
C ASN A 72 40.61 -10.55 -1.90
N VAL A 73 39.55 -10.25 -1.12
CA VAL A 73 38.16 -10.53 -1.46
C VAL A 73 37.29 -9.34 -1.04
N VAL A 74 36.45 -8.88 -1.96
CA VAL A 74 35.34 -7.97 -1.67
C VAL A 74 34.06 -8.79 -1.60
N GLY A 75 33.43 -8.82 -0.43
CA GLY A 75 32.13 -9.44 -0.23
C GLY A 75 31.00 -8.54 -0.71
N ILE A 76 29.95 -9.12 -1.29
CA ILE A 76 28.75 -8.44 -1.79
C ILE A 76 27.53 -9.08 -1.15
N ALA A 77 26.69 -8.28 -0.50
CA ALA A 77 25.51 -8.79 0.19
C ALA A 77 24.35 -7.79 0.16
N SER A 78 23.17 -8.28 0.58
CA SER A 78 21.98 -7.47 0.78
C SER A 78 21.37 -7.78 2.16
N PRO A 79 20.93 -6.75 2.93
CA PRO A 79 20.14 -6.96 4.14
C PRO A 79 18.84 -7.73 3.91
N PHE A 80 18.37 -7.73 2.66
CA PHE A 80 17.10 -8.31 2.23
C PHE A 80 17.25 -9.68 1.56
N GLN A 81 18.46 -10.22 1.44
CA GLN A 81 18.67 -11.55 0.84
C GLN A 81 18.17 -12.63 1.81
N GLY A 82 17.04 -13.26 1.48
CA GLY A 82 16.37 -14.24 2.35
C GLY A 82 15.73 -13.64 3.60
N ARG A 83 15.60 -12.30 3.66
CA ARG A 83 15.01 -11.56 4.78
C ARG A 83 14.03 -10.51 4.24
N LYS A 84 13.17 -10.03 5.14
CA LYS A 84 12.06 -9.13 4.83
C LYS A 84 12.00 -8.00 5.85
N ALA A 85 11.68 -6.80 5.39
CA ALA A 85 11.20 -5.71 6.24
C ALA A 85 10.01 -5.04 5.57
N THR A 86 9.12 -4.47 6.37
CA THR A 86 7.90 -3.83 5.89
C THR A 86 7.97 -2.32 6.12
N VAL A 87 7.67 -1.57 5.07
CA VAL A 87 7.50 -0.12 5.15
C VAL A 87 6.00 0.20 5.17
N GLY A 88 5.57 0.92 6.20
CA GLY A 88 4.23 1.51 6.30
C GLY A 88 4.19 2.89 5.67
N PHE A 89 3.74 2.98 4.42
CA PHE A 89 3.57 4.23 3.68
C PHE A 89 2.33 5.01 4.15
N ASN A 90 2.38 6.33 3.97
CA ASN A 90 1.27 7.27 4.23
C ASN A 90 0.68 7.17 5.65
N GLY A 91 1.55 7.08 6.66
CA GLY A 91 1.18 6.88 8.06
C GLY A 91 0.67 5.47 8.34
N GLY A 92 1.32 4.46 7.76
CA GLY A 92 0.98 3.05 7.98
C GLY A 92 -0.30 2.55 7.29
N LYS A 93 -0.94 3.39 6.46
CA LYS A 93 -2.16 3.03 5.73
C LYS A 93 -1.93 1.95 4.68
N GLN A 94 -0.73 1.90 4.12
CA GLN A 94 -0.33 0.84 3.20
C GLN A 94 0.98 0.21 3.64
N LEU A 95 1.01 -1.12 3.66
CA LEU A 95 2.13 -1.89 4.15
C LEU A 95 2.79 -2.62 2.97
N VAL A 96 4.05 -2.30 2.69
CA VAL A 96 4.81 -2.94 1.61
C VAL A 96 6.02 -3.64 2.20
N GLU A 97 6.04 -4.96 2.09
CA GLU A 97 7.19 -5.80 2.42
C GLU A 97 8.22 -5.73 1.28
N VAL A 98 9.49 -5.61 1.66
CA VAL A 98 10.64 -5.52 0.75
C VAL A 98 11.55 -6.72 0.97
N THR A 99 11.96 -7.37 -0.12
CA THR A 99 12.93 -8.48 -0.10
C THR A 99 13.80 -8.47 -1.36
N VAL A 100 15.03 -8.98 -1.28
CA VAL A 100 15.91 -9.17 -2.44
C VAL A 100 15.93 -10.67 -2.76
N THR A 101 15.35 -11.02 -3.90
CA THR A 101 15.12 -12.42 -4.30
C THR A 101 16.26 -12.98 -5.14
N LYS A 102 17.04 -12.12 -5.81
CA LYS A 102 18.20 -12.52 -6.59
C LYS A 102 19.33 -11.50 -6.41
N LEU A 103 20.54 -12.02 -6.31
CA LEU A 103 21.79 -11.28 -6.31
C LEU A 103 22.78 -12.08 -7.17
N GLU A 104 23.26 -11.49 -8.26
CA GLU A 104 24.02 -12.20 -9.30
C GLU A 104 25.31 -12.86 -8.77
N LYS A 105 26.00 -12.20 -7.84
CA LYS A 105 27.21 -12.72 -7.19
C LYS A 105 27.32 -12.21 -5.76
N ASN A 106 28.02 -12.95 -4.92
CA ASN A 106 28.24 -12.64 -3.51
C ASN A 106 29.67 -12.16 -3.20
N ASN A 107 30.58 -12.15 -4.17
CA ASN A 107 31.94 -11.66 -3.99
C ASN A 107 32.66 -11.33 -5.31
N VAL A 108 33.78 -10.63 -5.17
CA VAL A 108 34.88 -10.59 -6.14
C VAL A 108 36.14 -11.05 -5.42
N SER A 109 36.82 -12.07 -5.94
CA SER A 109 37.94 -12.72 -5.29
C SER A 109 39.21 -12.70 -6.14
N ASN A 110 40.35 -13.04 -5.51
CA ASN A 110 41.67 -13.05 -6.14
C ASN A 110 42.08 -11.69 -6.70
N LEU A 111 41.70 -10.62 -6.00
CA LEU A 111 42.07 -9.25 -6.38
C LEU A 111 43.57 -9.04 -6.15
N SER A 112 44.27 -8.53 -7.15
CA SER A 112 45.68 -8.17 -7.04
C SER A 112 45.87 -7.02 -6.05
N ALA A 113 47.09 -6.81 -5.58
CA ALA A 113 47.42 -5.57 -4.89
C ALA A 113 47.34 -4.39 -5.88
N GLY A 114 46.82 -3.24 -5.42
CA GLY A 114 46.71 -2.03 -6.22
C GLY A 114 45.30 -1.43 -6.26
N SER A 115 45.10 -0.50 -7.18
CA SER A 115 43.82 0.19 -7.37
C SER A 115 42.90 -0.61 -8.29
N HIS A 116 41.66 -0.78 -7.87
CA HIS A 116 40.60 -1.51 -8.56
C HIS A 116 39.41 -0.60 -8.86
N ASN A 117 38.65 -0.93 -9.91
CA ASN A 117 37.52 -0.12 -10.35
C ASN A 117 36.23 -0.52 -9.62
N ALA A 118 35.40 0.46 -9.23
CA ALA A 118 34.09 0.20 -8.61
C ALA A 118 33.13 -0.66 -9.46
N ASN A 119 33.36 -0.77 -10.76
CA ASN A 119 32.63 -1.67 -11.65
C ASN A 119 32.88 -3.15 -11.37
N GLU A 120 34.00 -3.51 -10.76
CA GLU A 120 34.31 -4.89 -10.40
C GLU A 120 33.28 -5.46 -9.41
N PRO A 121 32.96 -4.80 -8.27
CA PRO A 121 31.90 -5.24 -7.37
C PRO A 121 30.48 -4.93 -7.85
N ASN A 122 30.27 -4.20 -8.96
CA ASN A 122 28.91 -3.94 -9.45
C ASN A 122 28.18 -5.24 -9.83
N VAL A 123 26.91 -5.35 -9.44
CA VAL A 123 26.14 -6.60 -9.50
C VAL A 123 24.67 -6.34 -9.87
N ASN A 124 24.08 -7.25 -10.65
CA ASN A 124 22.64 -7.25 -10.89
C ASN A 124 21.90 -7.84 -9.69
N PHE A 125 20.74 -7.27 -9.36
CA PHE A 125 19.88 -7.75 -8.29
C PHE A 125 18.39 -7.58 -8.65
N THR A 126 17.56 -8.42 -8.04
CA THR A 126 16.10 -8.34 -8.13
C THR A 126 15.54 -8.00 -6.75
N ILE A 127 14.85 -6.86 -6.66
CA ILE A 127 14.08 -6.48 -5.48
C ILE A 127 12.60 -6.80 -5.71
N GLN A 128 11.95 -7.39 -4.73
CA GLN A 128 10.52 -7.67 -4.74
C GLN A 128 9.82 -6.85 -3.68
N PHE A 129 8.70 -6.24 -4.07
CA PHE A 129 7.78 -5.53 -3.21
C PHE A 129 6.48 -6.33 -3.12
N THR A 130 6.00 -6.55 -1.90
CA THR A 130 4.76 -7.28 -1.63
C THR A 130 3.82 -6.40 -0.81
N LEU A 131 2.64 -6.10 -1.32
CA LEU A 131 1.58 -5.45 -0.54
C LEU A 131 1.02 -6.43 0.48
N VAL A 132 1.08 -6.08 1.76
CA VAL A 132 0.59 -6.90 2.87
C VAL A 132 -0.52 -6.19 3.63
N THR A 133 -1.38 -6.93 4.30
CA THR A 133 -2.54 -6.39 5.05
C THR A 133 -2.33 -6.37 6.56
N VAL A 134 -1.29 -7.05 7.05
CA VAL A 134 -1.00 -7.18 8.50
C VAL A 134 0.33 -6.51 8.81
N LYS A 135 0.30 -5.60 9.79
CA LYS A 135 1.51 -4.96 10.33
C LYS A 135 2.34 -6.03 11.06
N PRO A 136 3.61 -6.26 10.68
CA PRO A 136 4.44 -7.25 11.37
C PRO A 136 4.86 -6.73 12.74
N SER A 137 5.15 -7.66 13.66
CA SER A 137 5.58 -7.36 15.03
C SER A 137 7.03 -6.86 15.12
N SER A 138 7.83 -7.08 14.07
CA SER A 138 9.23 -6.66 13.95
C SER A 138 9.55 -6.34 12.50
N ASN A 139 10.74 -5.78 12.27
CA ASN A 139 11.25 -5.38 10.95
C ASN A 139 10.29 -4.43 10.22
N TYR A 140 9.82 -3.40 10.93
CA TYR A 140 8.81 -2.48 10.46
C TYR A 140 9.27 -1.03 10.64
N VAL A 141 9.12 -0.23 9.59
CA VAL A 141 9.31 1.22 9.65
C VAL A 141 8.06 1.89 9.09
N GLU A 142 7.55 2.89 9.79
CA GLU A 142 6.43 3.71 9.34
C GLU A 142 6.94 5.07 8.88
N ILE A 143 6.39 5.56 7.77
CA ILE A 143 6.70 6.89 7.24
C ILE A 143 5.39 7.66 7.02
N ALA A 144 5.43 8.98 7.25
CA ALA A 144 4.26 9.83 7.04
C ALA A 144 3.92 10.03 5.55
N GLY A 145 4.92 9.98 4.67
CA GLY A 145 4.79 10.25 3.24
C GLY A 145 4.68 8.99 2.37
N SER A 146 4.75 9.20 1.05
CA SER A 146 4.68 8.15 0.04
C SER A 146 6.05 7.69 -0.47
N SER A 147 7.17 8.22 0.05
CA SER A 147 8.50 7.87 -0.44
C SER A 147 9.51 7.67 0.69
N ILE A 148 10.38 6.68 0.54
CA ILE A 148 11.49 6.36 1.46
C ILE A 148 12.76 6.06 0.66
N THR A 149 13.92 6.41 1.20
CA THR A 149 15.21 5.90 0.71
C THR A 149 15.74 4.84 1.68
N ILE A 150 15.87 3.61 1.20
CA ILE A 150 16.44 2.48 1.94
C ILE A 150 17.93 2.43 1.62
N ASN A 151 18.78 2.58 2.63
CA ASN A 151 20.23 2.63 2.44
C ASN A 151 20.98 1.70 3.42
N PRO A 152 21.68 0.65 2.94
CA PRO A 152 21.73 0.13 1.57
C PRO A 152 20.64 -0.92 1.30
N VAL A 153 20.36 -1.17 0.02
CA VAL A 153 19.71 -2.42 -0.43
C VAL A 153 20.75 -3.46 -0.84
N VAL A 154 21.86 -3.04 -1.43
CA VAL A 154 23.04 -3.89 -1.72
C VAL A 154 24.28 -3.14 -1.26
N PHE A 155 25.26 -3.84 -0.70
CA PHE A 155 26.53 -3.24 -0.32
C PHE A 155 27.71 -4.13 -0.68
N ALA A 156 28.89 -3.53 -0.73
CA ALA A 156 30.17 -4.20 -0.90
C ALA A 156 31.11 -3.81 0.25
N SER A 157 31.80 -4.79 0.82
CA SER A 157 32.72 -4.59 1.96
C SER A 157 33.94 -5.51 1.86
N ASP A 158 35.02 -5.15 2.55
CA ASP A 158 36.21 -6.00 2.68
C ASP A 158 35.86 -7.32 3.36
N ALA A 159 36.18 -8.44 2.71
CA ALA A 159 36.06 -9.79 3.27
C ALA A 159 37.43 -10.49 3.39
N SER A 160 38.51 -9.78 3.07
CA SER A 160 39.86 -10.34 2.95
C SER A 160 40.43 -10.82 4.28
N THR A 161 40.14 -10.13 5.38
CA THR A 161 40.70 -10.45 6.71
C THR A 161 40.03 -11.66 7.36
N LEU A 162 38.72 -11.81 7.20
CA LEU A 162 37.94 -12.91 7.81
C LEU A 162 37.79 -14.11 6.87
N GLY A 163 37.95 -13.90 5.56
CA GLY A 163 37.49 -14.84 4.54
C GLY A 163 35.96 -14.79 4.36
N LEU A 164 35.48 -15.20 3.19
CA LEU A 164 34.08 -14.99 2.78
C LEU A 164 33.05 -15.62 3.74
N VAL A 165 33.32 -16.82 4.25
CA VAL A 165 32.36 -17.54 5.12
C VAL A 165 32.22 -16.83 6.47
N GLN A 166 33.33 -16.46 7.10
CA GLN A 166 33.31 -15.80 8.40
C GLN A 166 32.80 -14.35 8.28
N TRP A 167 33.16 -13.67 7.18
CA TRP A 167 32.59 -12.36 6.83
C TRP A 167 31.06 -12.42 6.69
N LEU A 168 30.52 -13.42 5.98
CA LEU A 168 29.07 -13.60 5.85
C LEU A 168 28.38 -13.74 7.21
N ILE A 169 28.98 -14.49 8.14
CA ILE A 169 28.46 -14.68 9.50
C ILE A 169 28.42 -13.34 10.26
N ASP A 170 29.50 -12.56 10.22
CA ASP A 170 29.57 -11.23 10.86
C ASP A 170 28.54 -10.25 10.27
N VAL A 171 28.42 -10.26 8.94
CA VAL A 171 27.42 -9.48 8.22
C VAL A 171 26.01 -9.83 8.68
N VAL A 172 25.66 -11.12 8.87
CA VAL A 172 24.29 -11.52 9.27
C VAL A 172 23.81 -10.77 10.52
N THR A 173 24.64 -10.64 11.54
CA THR A 173 24.29 -9.91 12.77
C THR A 173 23.95 -8.44 12.50
N ARG A 174 24.73 -7.78 11.63
CA ARG A 174 24.48 -6.39 11.19
C ARG A 174 23.19 -6.28 10.36
N LEU A 175 22.94 -7.27 9.49
CA LEU A 175 21.72 -7.32 8.68
C LEU A 175 20.47 -7.44 9.56
N LEU A 176 20.51 -8.22 10.64
CA LEU A 176 19.37 -8.33 11.56
C LEU A 176 19.09 -7.01 12.29
N ALA A 177 20.13 -6.32 12.76
CA ALA A 177 19.98 -5.00 13.38
C ALA A 177 19.43 -3.95 12.39
N PHE A 178 19.88 -4.00 11.13
CA PHE A 178 19.39 -3.12 10.07
C PHE A 178 17.87 -3.26 9.87
N LEU A 179 17.34 -4.48 9.83
CA LEU A 179 15.92 -4.71 9.51
C LEU A 179 14.98 -4.09 10.55
N LEU A 180 15.42 -3.91 11.80
CA LEU A 180 14.60 -3.33 12.87
C LEU A 180 14.21 -1.86 12.64
N GLY A 181 15.03 -1.11 11.89
CA GLY A 181 14.81 0.34 11.69
C GLY A 181 15.24 0.87 10.33
N LEU A 182 15.64 -0.01 9.40
CA LEU A 182 16.23 0.32 8.10
C LEU A 182 17.42 1.29 8.20
N ASN A 183 18.19 1.18 9.28
CA ASN A 183 19.33 2.03 9.55
C ASN A 183 20.63 1.22 9.49
N TRP A 184 21.50 1.57 8.54
CA TRP A 184 22.80 0.93 8.38
C TRP A 184 23.88 1.70 9.10
N THR A 185 24.49 1.07 10.10
CA THR A 185 25.70 1.61 10.74
C THR A 185 26.92 1.23 9.89
N THR A 186 27.49 2.23 9.24
CA THR A 186 28.70 2.08 8.41
C THR A 186 29.88 1.61 9.26
N GLN A 187 30.63 0.65 8.73
CA GLN A 187 31.87 0.16 9.32
C GLN A 187 33.07 0.56 8.44
N PRO A 188 34.30 0.60 8.99
CA PRO A 188 35.50 0.90 8.22
C PRO A 188 35.74 -0.04 7.03
N ASP A 189 35.17 -1.25 7.09
CA ASP A 189 35.30 -2.26 6.04
C ASP A 189 34.23 -2.12 4.95
N ASP A 190 33.20 -1.28 5.15
CA ASP A 190 32.19 -1.01 4.12
C ASP A 190 32.81 -0.12 3.03
N ILE A 191 32.86 -0.64 1.80
CA ILE A 191 33.44 0.05 0.65
C ILE A 191 32.34 0.86 -0.05
N TYR A 192 31.28 0.17 -0.49
CA TYR A 192 30.20 0.79 -1.27
C TYR A 192 28.81 0.46 -0.73
N LEU A 193 27.92 1.45 -0.75
CA LEU A 193 26.50 1.31 -0.42
C LEU A 193 25.66 1.67 -1.65
N GLN A 194 24.67 0.83 -1.98
CA GLN A 194 23.66 1.13 -3.00
C GLN A 194 22.31 1.41 -2.33
N PRO A 195 21.89 2.68 -2.23
CA PRO A 195 20.54 3.01 -1.80
C PRO A 195 19.50 2.71 -2.88
N VAL A 196 18.27 2.49 -2.46
CA VAL A 196 17.08 2.46 -3.33
C VAL A 196 16.02 3.41 -2.76
N GLN A 197 15.52 4.31 -3.60
CA GLN A 197 14.37 5.13 -3.29
C GLN A 197 13.10 4.46 -3.81
N VAL A 198 12.11 4.28 -2.94
CA VAL A 198 10.84 3.63 -3.24
C VAL A 198 9.72 4.62 -3.02
N THR A 199 8.86 4.79 -4.03
CA THR A 199 7.64 5.59 -3.95
C THR A 199 6.42 4.72 -4.10
N TYR A 200 5.47 4.84 -3.16
CA TYR A 200 4.18 4.18 -3.21
C TYR A 200 3.04 5.13 -2.80
N ASN A 201 2.29 5.56 -3.82
CA ASN A 201 1.07 6.35 -3.70
C ASN A 201 -0.02 5.71 -4.57
N PRO A 202 -0.72 4.67 -4.09
CA PRO A 202 -1.62 3.88 -4.91
C PRO A 202 -2.75 4.72 -5.49
N ILE A 203 -3.17 4.37 -6.71
CA ILE A 203 -4.34 4.98 -7.34
C ILE A 203 -5.60 4.53 -6.59
N THR A 204 -6.43 5.48 -6.17
CA THR A 204 -7.65 5.19 -5.41
C THR A 204 -8.89 5.70 -6.13
N THR A 205 -9.63 4.82 -6.81
CA THR A 205 -10.82 5.19 -7.59
C THR A 205 -11.85 5.85 -6.68
N THR A 206 -12.32 7.03 -7.06
CA THR A 206 -13.36 7.77 -6.33
C THR A 206 -14.52 8.04 -7.26
N CYS A 207 -15.72 8.05 -6.71
CA CYS A 207 -16.94 8.42 -7.39
C CYS A 207 -17.60 9.61 -6.67
N ASN A 208 -18.27 10.45 -7.44
CA ASN A 208 -19.03 11.59 -6.99
C ASN A 208 -20.48 11.44 -7.44
N PHE A 209 -21.42 11.81 -6.57
CA PHE A 209 -22.81 12.00 -6.96
C PHE A 209 -22.91 13.33 -7.70
N ALA A 210 -23.21 13.31 -9.00
CA ALA A 210 -23.19 14.50 -9.85
C ALA A 210 -24.39 15.43 -9.61
N ASN A 211 -25.52 14.86 -9.17
CA ASN A 211 -26.77 15.61 -8.97
C ASN A 211 -27.02 15.91 -7.48
N GLN A 212 -26.00 16.35 -6.74
CA GLN A 212 -26.15 16.64 -5.31
C GLN A 212 -27.26 17.68 -5.09
N GLY A 213 -28.09 17.46 -4.07
CA GLY A 213 -29.26 18.31 -3.83
C GLY A 213 -30.47 18.02 -4.74
N LEU A 214 -30.49 16.88 -5.44
CA LEU A 214 -31.65 16.44 -6.22
C LEU A 214 -32.95 16.47 -5.40
N VAL A 215 -33.94 17.19 -5.90
CA VAL A 215 -35.31 17.22 -5.37
C VAL A 215 -36.23 16.45 -6.31
N VAL A 216 -36.95 15.46 -5.79
CA VAL A 216 -37.93 14.67 -6.54
C VAL A 216 -39.33 15.12 -6.12
N THR A 217 -40.06 15.77 -7.04
CA THR A 217 -41.41 16.28 -6.76
C THR A 217 -42.45 15.31 -7.30
N LEU A 218 -43.20 14.66 -6.41
CA LEU A 218 -44.29 13.77 -6.81
C LEU A 218 -45.56 14.59 -7.08
N PRO A 219 -46.42 14.18 -8.04
CA PRO A 219 -47.67 14.87 -8.30
C PRO A 219 -48.61 14.77 -7.09
N PRO A 220 -49.50 15.75 -6.86
CA PRO A 220 -50.57 15.61 -5.90
C PRO A 220 -51.48 14.42 -6.25
N VAL A 221 -51.91 13.67 -5.24
CA VAL A 221 -52.80 12.52 -5.39
C VAL A 221 -53.92 12.57 -4.36
N SER A 222 -55.07 12.01 -4.70
CA SER A 222 -56.18 11.92 -3.75
C SER A 222 -55.89 10.88 -2.66
N ILE A 223 -56.50 11.05 -1.49
CA ILE A 223 -56.40 10.08 -0.39
C ILE A 223 -56.88 8.69 -0.83
N SER A 224 -57.93 8.60 -1.65
CA SER A 224 -58.42 7.31 -2.15
C SER A 224 -57.38 6.63 -3.04
N THR A 225 -56.72 7.38 -3.93
CA THR A 225 -55.62 6.88 -4.77
C THR A 225 -54.45 6.39 -3.93
N VAL A 226 -54.05 7.13 -2.89
CA VAL A 226 -52.95 6.73 -1.99
C VAL A 226 -53.26 5.39 -1.32
N LYS A 227 -54.51 5.15 -0.91
CA LYS A 227 -54.93 3.93 -0.22
C LYS A 227 -55.11 2.72 -1.14
N SER A 228 -55.43 2.93 -2.42
CA SER A 228 -55.84 1.84 -3.32
C SER A 228 -54.84 1.52 -4.43
N ALA A 229 -54.03 2.49 -4.86
CA ALA A 229 -53.07 2.28 -5.94
C ALA A 229 -51.76 1.67 -5.44
N THR A 230 -51.20 0.73 -6.21
CA THR A 230 -49.94 0.05 -5.87
C THR A 230 -48.75 1.00 -5.71
N ARG A 231 -48.70 2.07 -6.52
CA ARG A 231 -47.63 3.09 -6.50
C ARG A 231 -48.20 4.48 -6.80
N ALA A 232 -48.99 5.01 -5.85
CA ALA A 232 -49.60 6.32 -6.00
C ALA A 232 -48.55 7.42 -6.23
N GLY A 233 -48.75 8.24 -7.27
CA GLY A 233 -47.85 9.35 -7.58
C GLY A 233 -46.44 8.92 -8.00
N TYR A 234 -46.28 7.71 -8.56
CA TYR A 234 -44.98 7.21 -9.02
C TYR A 234 -44.28 8.23 -9.93
N THR A 235 -43.08 8.63 -9.53
CA THR A 235 -42.26 9.62 -10.22
C THR A 235 -40.87 9.05 -10.45
N PRO A 236 -40.46 8.83 -11.71
CA PRO A 236 -39.11 8.38 -12.03
C PRO A 236 -38.10 9.51 -11.81
N PHE A 237 -36.89 9.16 -11.39
CA PHE A 237 -35.77 10.08 -11.26
C PHE A 237 -34.43 9.36 -11.44
N ASN A 238 -33.37 10.12 -11.67
CA ASN A 238 -32.04 9.59 -11.98
C ASN A 238 -31.00 10.03 -10.96
N LEU A 239 -30.20 9.08 -10.49
CA LEU A 239 -28.99 9.35 -9.75
C LEU A 239 -27.79 9.23 -10.70
N ASN A 240 -27.12 10.34 -10.98
CA ASN A 240 -25.96 10.37 -11.87
C ASN A 240 -24.66 10.36 -11.08
N PHE A 241 -23.69 9.58 -11.52
CA PHE A 241 -22.39 9.43 -10.88
C PHE A 241 -21.28 9.66 -11.88
N THR A 242 -20.19 10.24 -11.41
CA THR A 242 -18.93 10.35 -12.15
C THR A 242 -17.81 9.74 -11.30
N CYS A 243 -16.95 8.93 -11.90
CA CYS A 243 -15.82 8.31 -11.24
C CYS A 243 -14.50 8.70 -11.92
N GLN A 244 -13.42 8.66 -11.16
CA GLN A 244 -12.07 9.02 -11.59
C GLN A 244 -11.02 8.16 -10.88
N ASP A 245 -9.75 8.34 -11.24
CA ASP A 245 -8.60 7.62 -10.66
C ASP A 245 -8.72 6.10 -10.86
N PHE A 246 -8.86 5.68 -12.12
CA PHE A 246 -8.94 4.27 -12.50
C PHE A 246 -7.57 3.62 -12.58
N LEU A 247 -7.55 2.29 -12.37
CA LEU A 247 -6.43 1.46 -12.81
C LEU A 247 -6.34 1.48 -14.35
N ALA A 248 -5.19 1.03 -14.86
CA ALA A 248 -5.03 0.82 -16.30
C ALA A 248 -6.17 -0.05 -16.86
N GLY A 249 -6.71 0.35 -18.02
CA GLY A 249 -7.85 -0.33 -18.64
C GLY A 249 -9.24 0.14 -18.16
N GLY A 250 -9.33 1.14 -17.28
CA GLY A 250 -10.62 1.69 -16.83
C GLY A 250 -11.28 0.89 -15.70
N ASN A 251 -10.47 0.18 -14.92
CA ASN A 251 -10.95 -0.68 -13.84
C ASN A 251 -10.95 0.05 -12.49
N ALA A 252 -11.88 -0.30 -11.61
CA ALA A 252 -11.93 0.22 -10.24
C ALA A 252 -10.74 -0.29 -9.41
N SER A 253 -10.07 0.59 -8.68
CA SER A 253 -8.93 0.22 -7.84
C SER A 253 -9.32 -0.31 -6.45
N ARG A 254 -10.61 -0.27 -6.11
CA ARG A 254 -11.19 -0.72 -4.84
C ARG A 254 -12.66 -1.10 -5.04
N ASP A 255 -13.23 -1.80 -4.05
CA ASP A 255 -14.65 -2.13 -4.09
C ASP A 255 -15.46 -0.84 -3.90
N ILE A 256 -16.49 -0.66 -4.73
CA ILE A 256 -17.39 0.48 -4.66
C ILE A 256 -18.79 -0.06 -4.46
N ASN A 257 -19.46 0.41 -3.41
CA ASN A 257 -20.85 0.05 -3.13
C ASN A 257 -21.65 1.31 -2.83
N ILE A 258 -22.82 1.44 -3.46
CA ILE A 258 -23.70 2.59 -3.30
C ILE A 258 -25.03 2.11 -2.72
N PHE A 259 -25.47 2.75 -1.64
CA PHE A 259 -26.75 2.51 -1.00
C PHE A 259 -27.38 3.84 -0.54
N LEU A 260 -28.63 3.78 -0.10
CA LEU A 260 -29.35 4.94 0.42
C LEU A 260 -29.53 4.81 1.94
N SER A 261 -29.43 5.94 2.64
CA SER A 261 -29.74 6.04 4.06
C SER A 261 -30.76 7.14 4.32
N SER A 262 -31.49 7.06 5.43
CA SER A 262 -32.39 8.12 5.88
C SER A 262 -32.54 8.07 7.39
N SER A 263 -32.57 9.24 8.03
CA SER A 263 -32.91 9.37 9.46
C SER A 263 -34.42 9.32 9.71
N SER A 264 -35.23 9.43 8.65
CA SER A 264 -36.69 9.55 8.72
C SER A 264 -37.37 8.22 8.42
N LEU A 265 -36.80 7.08 8.80
CA LEU A 265 -37.38 5.76 8.52
C LEU A 265 -38.42 5.36 9.58
N LEU A 266 -39.42 4.56 9.18
CA LEU A 266 -40.26 3.88 10.16
C LEU A 266 -39.43 2.87 10.97
N THR A 267 -39.72 2.74 12.26
CA THR A 267 -38.95 1.90 13.18
C THR A 267 -38.93 0.43 12.77
N THR A 268 -40.05 -0.10 12.28
CA THR A 268 -40.22 -1.51 11.90
C THR A 268 -40.19 -1.75 10.39
N ASP A 269 -40.07 -0.69 9.58
CA ASP A 269 -40.08 -0.76 8.12
C ASP A 269 -39.04 0.20 7.53
N LYS A 270 -37.85 -0.34 7.30
CA LYS A 270 -36.72 0.40 6.72
C LYS A 270 -36.85 0.64 5.21
N THR A 271 -37.95 0.22 4.58
CA THR A 271 -38.25 0.56 3.19
C THR A 271 -39.07 1.85 3.07
N THR A 272 -39.67 2.30 4.17
CA THR A 272 -40.57 3.46 4.19
C THR A 272 -39.94 4.64 4.91
N MET A 273 -39.82 5.75 4.19
CA MET A 273 -39.48 7.05 4.74
C MET A 273 -40.75 7.75 5.23
N ASN A 274 -40.77 8.10 6.51
CA ASN A 274 -41.84 8.86 7.14
C ASN A 274 -41.89 10.30 6.62
N ASN A 275 -43.08 10.88 6.70
CA ASN A 275 -43.29 12.29 6.44
C ASN A 275 -42.66 13.15 7.54
N THR A 276 -41.91 14.16 7.13
CA THR A 276 -41.25 15.14 8.01
C THR A 276 -41.76 16.57 7.79
N ALA A 277 -42.74 16.76 6.90
CA ALA A 277 -43.33 18.07 6.66
C ALA A 277 -44.03 18.60 7.92
N SER A 278 -43.78 19.86 8.27
CA SER A 278 -44.54 20.55 9.31
C SER A 278 -46.01 20.66 8.89
N GLN A 279 -46.93 20.32 9.79
CA GLN A 279 -48.37 20.21 9.51
C GLN A 279 -48.69 19.28 8.32
N GLY A 280 -47.84 18.25 8.12
CA GLY A 280 -47.95 17.32 7.02
C GLY A 280 -49.08 16.30 7.15
N ALA A 281 -49.34 15.59 6.05
CA ALA A 281 -50.26 14.45 6.05
C ALA A 281 -49.78 13.35 7.02
N ALA A 282 -50.72 12.76 7.77
CA ALA A 282 -50.48 11.63 8.66
C ALA A 282 -50.62 10.30 7.90
N GLY A 283 -50.00 9.22 8.41
CA GLY A 283 -50.23 7.84 7.94
C GLY A 283 -49.68 7.51 6.54
N VAL A 284 -48.95 8.44 5.91
CA VAL A 284 -48.38 8.32 4.57
C VAL A 284 -46.92 8.76 4.57
N GLY A 285 -46.11 8.08 3.77
CA GLY A 285 -44.71 8.40 3.56
C GLY A 285 -44.28 8.10 2.12
N PHE A 286 -43.00 7.84 1.92
CA PHE A 286 -42.43 7.54 0.62
C PHE A 286 -41.73 6.18 0.62
N ARG A 287 -41.81 5.48 -0.50
CA ARG A 287 -40.97 4.33 -0.81
C ARG A 287 -40.21 4.58 -2.09
N LEU A 288 -39.03 3.98 -2.18
CA LEU A 288 -38.14 4.05 -3.35
C LEU A 288 -38.00 2.67 -3.97
N VAL A 289 -37.85 2.63 -5.29
CA VAL A 289 -37.58 1.41 -6.06
C VAL A 289 -36.53 1.69 -7.13
N THR A 290 -35.87 0.64 -7.62
CA THR A 290 -35.09 0.74 -8.85
C THR A 290 -36.03 0.59 -10.05
N ALA A 291 -35.71 1.22 -11.18
CA ALA A 291 -36.52 1.09 -12.38
C ALA A 291 -36.56 -0.36 -12.92
N SER A 292 -35.49 -1.13 -12.69
CA SER A 292 -35.39 -2.54 -13.09
C SER A 292 -36.17 -3.49 -12.19
N ASN A 293 -36.47 -3.10 -10.94
CA ASN A 293 -37.29 -3.87 -10.02
C ASN A 293 -38.31 -2.95 -9.32
N PRO A 294 -39.33 -2.48 -10.05
CA PRO A 294 -40.23 -1.44 -9.55
C PRO A 294 -41.23 -1.98 -8.52
N THR A 295 -41.27 -3.29 -8.27
CA THR A 295 -42.20 -3.94 -7.33
C THR A 295 -41.57 -4.20 -5.96
N THR A 296 -40.24 -4.17 -5.84
CA THR A 296 -39.52 -4.42 -4.59
C THR A 296 -38.97 -3.12 -4.03
N PRO A 297 -39.51 -2.61 -2.91
CA PRO A 297 -38.99 -1.42 -2.27
C PRO A 297 -37.54 -1.59 -1.83
N ILE A 298 -36.75 -0.54 -1.99
CA ILE A 298 -35.38 -0.47 -1.50
C ILE A 298 -35.41 -0.38 0.02
N THR A 299 -34.59 -1.18 0.68
CA THR A 299 -34.31 -1.03 2.11
C THR A 299 -33.23 0.03 2.29
N LEU A 300 -33.50 1.04 3.12
CA LEU A 300 -32.55 2.11 3.43
C LEU A 300 -31.82 1.81 4.74
N SER A 301 -30.59 2.32 4.86
CA SER A 301 -29.85 2.31 6.13
C SER A 301 -30.34 3.44 7.03
N ASP A 302 -30.26 3.24 8.34
CA ASP A 302 -30.38 4.30 9.34
C ASP A 302 -29.05 4.99 9.66
N SER A 303 -27.97 4.60 8.98
CA SER A 303 -26.63 5.13 9.16
C SER A 303 -25.97 5.51 7.84
N VAL A 304 -25.27 6.65 7.84
CA VAL A 304 -24.36 7.04 6.75
C VAL A 304 -22.98 6.36 6.86
N ALA A 305 -22.69 5.74 8.01
CA ALA A 305 -21.40 5.10 8.28
C ALA A 305 -21.38 3.60 7.95
N ALA A 306 -22.55 2.96 7.82
CA ALA A 306 -22.66 1.53 7.57
C ALA A 306 -23.87 1.20 6.69
N GLN A 307 -23.69 0.23 5.79
CA GLN A 307 -24.78 -0.27 4.95
C GLN A 307 -25.84 -1.02 5.76
N ASN A 308 -25.44 -1.77 6.79
CA ASN A 308 -26.33 -2.67 7.53
C ASN A 308 -27.11 -3.58 6.55
N THR A 309 -28.44 -3.64 6.70
CA THR A 309 -29.33 -4.41 5.83
C THR A 309 -29.84 -3.61 4.61
N ALA A 310 -29.26 -2.44 4.33
CA ALA A 310 -29.70 -1.62 3.19
C ALA A 310 -29.39 -2.30 1.85
N THR A 311 -30.30 -2.11 0.91
CA THR A 311 -30.15 -2.63 -0.45
C THR A 311 -29.02 -1.87 -1.16
N SER A 312 -28.05 -2.61 -1.68
CA SER A 312 -27.09 -2.05 -2.63
C SER A 312 -27.82 -1.70 -3.93
N ILE A 313 -27.72 -0.45 -4.36
CA ILE A 313 -28.29 0.02 -5.62
C ILE A 313 -27.27 0.04 -6.75
N PHE A 314 -25.98 -0.10 -6.41
CA PHE A 314 -24.88 -0.27 -7.34
C PHE A 314 -23.68 -0.86 -6.61
N SER A 315 -23.00 -1.81 -7.24
CA SER A 315 -21.76 -2.38 -6.73
C SER A 315 -20.80 -2.69 -7.87
N VAL A 316 -19.53 -2.34 -7.69
CA VAL A 316 -18.43 -2.77 -8.55
C VAL A 316 -17.37 -3.40 -7.67
N ALA A 317 -17.03 -4.65 -8.00
CA ALA A 317 -15.90 -5.32 -7.37
C ALA A 317 -14.59 -4.73 -7.87
N LYS A 318 -13.61 -4.66 -6.98
CA LYS A 318 -12.26 -4.24 -7.29
C LYS A 318 -11.68 -4.98 -8.50
N GLY A 319 -10.96 -4.26 -9.35
CA GLY A 319 -10.36 -4.77 -10.58
C GLY A 319 -11.37 -4.97 -11.72
N SER A 320 -12.66 -4.77 -11.47
CA SER A 320 -13.69 -4.84 -12.51
C SER A 320 -13.80 -3.51 -13.26
N PRO A 321 -14.22 -3.53 -14.53
CA PRO A 321 -14.51 -2.31 -15.29
C PRO A 321 -15.60 -1.47 -14.63
N ILE A 322 -15.44 -0.16 -14.67
CA ILE A 322 -16.48 0.80 -14.26
C ILE A 322 -16.50 1.95 -15.26
N SER A 323 -17.71 2.37 -15.67
CA SER A 323 -17.84 3.51 -16.56
C SER A 323 -17.44 4.81 -15.84
N PRO A 324 -16.71 5.74 -16.51
CA PRO A 324 -16.38 7.05 -15.94
C PRO A 324 -17.60 7.87 -15.53
N SER A 325 -18.74 7.61 -16.17
CA SER A 325 -20.04 8.16 -15.80
C SER A 325 -21.11 7.08 -15.93
N PHE A 326 -22.04 7.02 -14.98
CA PHE A 326 -23.19 6.13 -15.06
C PHE A 326 -24.40 6.73 -14.36
N THR A 327 -25.58 6.21 -14.70
CA THR A 327 -26.86 6.64 -14.15
C THR A 327 -27.61 5.46 -13.56
N LEU A 328 -28.15 5.64 -12.35
CA LEU A 328 -29.09 4.72 -11.74
C LEU A 328 -30.51 5.29 -11.88
N ASN A 329 -31.36 4.55 -12.58
CA ASN A 329 -32.76 4.92 -12.79
C ASN A 329 -33.60 4.41 -11.62
N MET A 330 -34.32 5.32 -10.98
CA MET A 330 -35.04 5.10 -9.73
C MET A 330 -36.49 5.56 -9.86
N GLY A 331 -37.32 5.21 -8.89
CA GLY A 331 -38.68 5.70 -8.76
C GLY A 331 -39.08 5.94 -7.31
N ALA A 332 -39.84 7.01 -7.07
CA ALA A 332 -40.42 7.33 -5.78
C ALA A 332 -41.94 7.34 -5.88
N TYR A 333 -42.63 6.90 -4.83
CA TYR A 333 -44.09 6.92 -4.77
C TYR A 333 -44.58 7.03 -3.32
N TYR A 334 -45.83 7.47 -3.16
CA TYR A 334 -46.46 7.57 -1.85
C TYR A 334 -46.85 6.18 -1.32
N TYR A 335 -46.63 5.95 -0.03
CA TYR A 335 -47.00 4.70 0.63
C TYR A 335 -47.82 4.94 1.91
N PRO A 336 -49.06 4.42 2.00
CA PRO A 336 -49.89 4.55 3.19
C PRO A 336 -49.50 3.50 4.25
N TYR A 337 -48.51 3.79 5.08
CA TYR A 337 -48.10 2.86 6.14
C TYR A 337 -49.15 2.70 7.25
N THR A 338 -50.10 3.63 7.40
CA THR A 338 -51.28 3.47 8.26
C THR A 338 -52.53 3.98 7.55
N PRO A 339 -53.15 3.16 6.67
CA PRO A 339 -54.25 3.60 5.79
C PRO A 339 -55.45 4.19 6.53
N ALA A 340 -55.73 3.76 7.76
CA ALA A 340 -56.87 4.23 8.54
C ALA A 340 -56.79 5.73 8.90
N ILE A 341 -55.58 6.26 9.07
CA ILE A 341 -55.35 7.63 9.57
C ILE A 341 -54.78 8.58 8.51
N VAL A 342 -54.79 8.19 7.22
CA VAL A 342 -54.28 9.05 6.16
C VAL A 342 -55.09 10.34 6.05
N THR A 343 -54.43 11.48 6.23
CA THR A 343 -55.02 12.82 6.11
C THR A 343 -54.50 13.57 4.89
N GLN A 344 -55.14 14.69 4.57
CA GLN A 344 -54.63 15.65 3.58
C GLN A 344 -53.54 16.52 4.21
N GLY A 345 -52.49 16.81 3.45
CA GLY A 345 -51.43 17.74 3.87
C GLY A 345 -50.17 17.59 3.02
N PRO A 346 -49.18 18.47 3.22
CA PRO A 346 -47.88 18.34 2.57
C PRO A 346 -47.13 17.09 3.06
N VAL A 347 -46.25 16.59 2.20
CA VAL A 347 -45.42 15.41 2.46
C VAL A 347 -44.00 15.71 2.01
N SER A 348 -43.02 15.45 2.88
CA SER A 348 -41.60 15.63 2.56
C SER A 348 -40.74 14.65 3.36
N SER A 349 -39.63 14.22 2.77
CA SER A 349 -38.64 13.39 3.44
C SER A 349 -37.28 13.52 2.75
N THR A 350 -36.24 12.95 3.32
CA THR A 350 -34.87 13.05 2.82
C THR A 350 -34.17 11.71 2.88
N ALA A 351 -33.40 11.40 1.85
CA ALA A 351 -32.46 10.29 1.82
C ALA A 351 -31.07 10.80 1.41
N THR A 352 -30.04 10.12 1.90
CA THR A 352 -28.64 10.39 1.61
C THR A 352 -28.07 9.25 0.78
N VAL A 353 -27.45 9.58 -0.35
CA VAL A 353 -26.65 8.65 -1.14
C VAL A 353 -25.34 8.40 -0.39
N VAL A 354 -25.05 7.14 -0.08
CA VAL A 354 -23.83 6.73 0.61
C VAL A 354 -22.99 5.91 -0.36
N MET A 355 -21.73 6.32 -0.55
CA MET A 355 -20.74 5.60 -1.35
C MET A 355 -19.70 5.01 -0.39
N SER A 356 -19.68 3.69 -0.31
CA SER A 356 -18.72 2.92 0.49
C SER A 356 -17.57 2.44 -0.38
N TYR A 357 -16.36 2.54 0.16
CA TYR A 357 -15.11 2.17 -0.49
C TYR A 357 -14.35 1.21 0.40
N ASN A 358 -14.06 -0.01 -0.08
CA ASN A 358 -13.31 -1.03 0.66
C ASN A 358 -12.04 -1.47 -0.08
#